data_AF-A0A3B8X9Z9-F1
#
_entry.id   AF-A0A3B8X9Z9-F1
#
_cell.length_a   1.000
_cell.length_b   1.000
_cell.length_c   1.000
_cell.angle_alpha   90.00
_cell.angle_beta   90.00
_cell.angle_gamma   90.00
#
_symmetry.space_group_name_H-M   'P 1'
#
loop_
_entity.id
_entity.type
_entity.pdbx_description
1 polymer ?
#
loop_
_entity_poly.entity_id
_entity_poly.type
_entity_poly.pdbx_seq_one_letter_code
_entity_poly.pdbx_strand_id
1 'polypeptide(L)'
;MALELAGAAGVLAALLVAAIALGLIGQRRRSLRVFLAWIGPLYSLGILAYFLFEGVGSQCDGAGATFHCWEISYASTWGLQGSVMVALLVLLSLAPLLSVLIHRRAPAVVAAIAMPLVFAVYLPGLWPWAPAWAAALGAAIAGPPSREASAKDPAGLRV
;
A
#
# COMPACT_ATOMS: atom_id res chain seq x y z
N MET A 1 9.44 -18.94 -17.15
CA MET A 1 10.23 -18.12 -16.20
C MET A 1 10.63 -16.76 -16.78
N ALA A 2 11.29 -16.66 -17.94
CA ALA A 2 11.64 -15.35 -18.53
C ALA A 2 10.41 -14.49 -18.95
N LEU A 3 9.35 -15.11 -19.48
CA LEU A 3 8.12 -14.42 -19.86
C LEU A 3 7.34 -13.89 -18.63
N GLU A 4 7.29 -14.67 -17.55
CA GLU A 4 6.70 -14.29 -16.26
C GLU A 4 7.43 -13.08 -15.64
N LEU A 5 8.77 -13.09 -15.68
CA LEU A 5 9.59 -11.98 -15.20
C LEU A 5 9.39 -10.72 -16.03
N ALA A 6 9.26 -10.84 -17.35
CA ALA A 6 8.97 -9.70 -18.23
C ALA A 6 7.57 -9.12 -17.95
N GLY A 7 6.57 -9.96 -17.72
CA GLY A 7 5.23 -9.53 -17.32
C GLY A 7 5.23 -8.78 -15.99
N ALA A 8 5.87 -9.34 -14.96
CA ALA A 8 5.99 -8.72 -13.64
C ALA A 8 6.73 -7.36 -13.71
N ALA A 9 7.82 -7.30 -14.46
CA ALA A 9 8.57 -6.05 -14.68
C ALA A 9 7.72 -4.99 -15.40
N GLY A 10 6.93 -5.38 -16.40
CA GLY A 10 6.01 -4.49 -17.10
C GLY A 10 4.94 -3.91 -16.17
N VAL A 11 4.36 -4.73 -15.30
CA VAL A 11 3.37 -4.28 -14.30
C VAL A 11 4.01 -3.30 -13.30
N LEU A 12 5.20 -3.58 -12.79
CA LEU A 12 5.91 -2.64 -11.90
C LEU A 12 6.24 -1.32 -12.58
N ALA A 13 6.70 -1.36 -13.83
CA ALA A 13 6.99 -0.16 -14.60
C ALA A 13 5.72 0.68 -14.80
N ALA A 14 4.60 0.05 -15.15
CA ALA A 14 3.31 0.72 -15.29
C ALA A 14 2.85 1.34 -13.96
N LEU A 15 2.96 0.62 -12.84
CA LEU A 15 2.65 1.11 -11.51
C LEU A 15 3.53 2.30 -11.10
N LEU A 16 4.83 2.25 -11.39
CA LEU A 16 5.78 3.35 -11.15
C LEU A 16 5.39 4.59 -11.93
N VAL A 17 5.16 4.45 -13.24
CA VAL A 17 4.76 5.57 -14.11
C VAL A 17 3.44 6.18 -13.64
N ALA A 18 2.46 5.34 -13.33
CA ALA A 18 1.16 5.79 -12.82
C ALA A 18 1.30 6.51 -11.48
N ALA A 19 2.09 5.97 -10.54
CA ALA A 19 2.34 6.58 -9.23
C ALA A 19 2.99 7.96 -9.36
N ILE A 20 4.00 8.09 -10.23
CA ILE A 20 4.68 9.37 -10.49
C ILE A 20 3.71 10.37 -11.11
N ALA A 21 3.00 9.98 -12.17
CA ALA A 21 2.04 10.84 -12.85
C ALA A 21 0.93 11.33 -11.90
N LEU A 22 0.31 10.42 -11.15
CA LEU A 22 -0.72 10.75 -10.15
C LEU A 22 -0.17 11.60 -9.02
N GLY A 23 1.05 11.33 -8.56
CA GLY A 23 1.74 12.13 -7.56
C GLY A 23 1.94 13.58 -8.01
N LEU A 24 2.45 13.77 -9.22
CA LEU A 24 2.65 15.09 -9.83
C LEU A 24 1.32 15.84 -10.04
N ILE A 25 0.28 15.16 -10.51
CA ILE A 25 -1.07 15.76 -10.64
C ILE A 25 -1.62 16.10 -9.24
N GLY A 26 -1.36 15.25 -8.25
CA GLY A 26 -1.75 15.41 -6.85
C GLY A 26 -1.12 16.64 -6.20
N GLN A 27 0.07 17.06 -6.63
CA GLN A 27 0.64 18.33 -6.18
C GLN A 27 -0.25 19.53 -6.49
N ARG A 28 -1.11 19.47 -7.52
CA ARG A 28 -2.00 20.59 -7.88
C ARG A 28 -3.38 20.51 -7.25
N ARG A 29 -3.84 19.33 -6.83
CA ARG A 29 -5.22 19.10 -6.35
C ARG A 29 -5.26 18.52 -4.95
N ARG A 30 -5.81 19.29 -3.99
CA ARG A 30 -5.97 18.86 -2.59
C ARG A 30 -6.76 17.55 -2.45
N SER A 31 -7.85 17.39 -3.21
CA SER A 31 -8.65 16.17 -3.21
C SER A 31 -7.85 14.93 -3.60
N LEU A 32 -6.99 15.05 -4.60
CA LEU A 32 -6.15 13.95 -5.06
C LEU A 32 -5.06 13.58 -4.04
N ARG A 33 -4.51 14.55 -3.29
CA ARG A 33 -3.58 14.27 -2.17
C ARG A 33 -4.25 13.44 -1.08
N VAL A 34 -5.49 13.79 -0.73
CA VAL A 34 -6.27 13.03 0.27
C VAL A 34 -6.58 11.63 -0.28
N PHE A 35 -7.03 11.52 -1.52
CA PHE A 35 -7.30 10.23 -2.16
C PHE A 35 -6.06 9.32 -2.16
N LEU A 36 -4.90 9.83 -2.58
CA LEU A 36 -3.65 9.07 -2.59
C LEU A 36 -3.20 8.62 -1.19
N ALA A 37 -3.50 9.40 -0.16
CA ALA A 37 -3.21 9.02 1.22
C ALA A 37 -4.07 7.85 1.72
N TRP A 38 -5.31 7.71 1.22
CA TRP A 38 -6.26 6.68 1.63
C TRP A 38 -6.21 5.40 0.80
N ILE A 39 -5.97 5.51 -0.51
CA ILE A 39 -6.10 4.36 -1.42
C ILE A 39 -5.10 3.24 -1.11
N GLY A 40 -3.87 3.57 -0.73
CA GLY A 40 -2.85 2.60 -0.30
C GLY A 40 -3.27 1.77 0.91
N PRO A 41 -3.61 2.40 2.06
CA PRO A 41 -4.14 1.70 3.22
C PRO A 41 -5.38 0.86 2.94
N LEU A 42 -6.37 1.44 2.25
CA LEU A 42 -7.64 0.74 1.97
C LEU A 42 -7.41 -0.50 1.11
N TYR A 43 -6.58 -0.37 0.08
CA TYR A 43 -6.21 -1.50 -0.76
C TYR A 43 -5.44 -2.56 0.04
N SER A 44 -4.46 -2.16 0.86
CA SER A 44 -3.67 -3.06 1.70
C SER A 44 -4.55 -3.85 2.69
N LEU A 45 -5.52 -3.19 3.31
CA LEU A 45 -6.50 -3.83 4.20
C LEU A 45 -7.46 -4.74 3.42
N GLY A 46 -7.88 -4.35 2.22
CA GLY A 46 -8.71 -5.19 1.36
C GLY A 46 -8.01 -6.49 0.98
N ILE A 47 -6.74 -6.41 0.59
CA ILE A 47 -5.91 -7.61 0.34
C ILE A 47 -5.73 -8.43 1.61
N LEU A 48 -5.41 -7.81 2.74
CA LEU A 48 -5.30 -8.54 4.01
C LEU A 48 -6.59 -9.30 4.34
N ALA A 49 -7.74 -8.65 4.22
CA ALA A 49 -9.05 -9.26 4.45
C ALA A 49 -9.28 -10.43 3.49
N TYR A 50 -9.01 -10.25 2.20
CA TYR A 50 -9.08 -11.32 1.21
C TYR A 50 -8.23 -12.53 1.64
N PHE A 51 -6.97 -12.33 2.01
CA PHE A 51 -6.10 -13.45 2.42
C PHE A 51 -6.50 -14.11 3.75
N LEU A 52 -7.16 -13.38 4.65
CA LEU A 52 -7.65 -13.91 5.92
C LEU A 52 -8.93 -14.72 5.77
N PHE A 53 -9.82 -14.32 4.86
CA PHE A 53 -11.14 -14.93 4.70
C PHE A 53 -11.24 -15.91 3.53
N GLU A 54 -10.47 -15.71 2.46
CA GLU A 54 -10.49 -16.60 1.31
C GLU A 54 -9.65 -17.86 1.59
N GLY A 55 -10.27 -19.03 1.42
CA GLY A 55 -9.65 -20.33 1.58
C GLY A 55 -8.78 -20.73 0.39
N VAL A 56 -7.66 -21.39 0.68
CA VAL A 56 -6.83 -22.10 -0.32
C VAL A 56 -7.27 -23.56 -0.48
N GLY A 57 -8.05 -24.05 0.47
CA GLY A 57 -8.55 -25.42 0.49
C GLY A 57 -9.14 -25.78 1.85
N SER A 58 -9.46 -27.07 2.02
CA SER A 58 -9.97 -27.63 3.27
C SER A 58 -8.98 -28.64 3.82
N GLN A 59 -8.69 -28.58 5.11
CA GLN A 59 -8.00 -29.66 5.83
C GLN A 59 -8.99 -30.42 6.66
N CYS A 60 -8.96 -31.73 6.51
CA CYS A 60 -9.83 -32.65 7.23
C CYS A 60 -8.97 -33.52 8.14
N ASP A 61 -9.41 -33.69 9.37
CA ASP A 61 -8.78 -34.57 10.35
C ASP A 61 -9.84 -35.38 11.10
N GLY A 62 -9.41 -36.50 11.70
CA GLY A 62 -10.27 -37.46 12.38
C GLY A 62 -10.79 -38.58 11.48
N ALA A 63 -11.56 -39.49 12.09
CA ALA A 63 -12.17 -40.64 11.41
C ALA A 63 -13.51 -41.02 12.07
N GLY A 64 -14.47 -41.47 11.26
CA GLY A 64 -15.80 -41.83 11.75
C GLY A 64 -16.53 -40.62 12.35
N ALA A 65 -16.92 -40.70 13.62
CA ALA A 65 -17.70 -39.66 14.29
C ALA A 65 -16.90 -38.39 14.65
N THR A 66 -15.56 -38.41 14.56
CA THR A 66 -14.68 -37.25 14.85
C THR A 66 -14.18 -36.54 13.59
N PHE A 67 -14.68 -36.92 12.41
CA PHE A 67 -14.26 -36.31 11.16
C PHE A 67 -14.72 -34.85 11.08
N HIS A 68 -13.76 -33.93 11.02
CA HIS A 68 -14.01 -32.50 10.87
C HIS A 68 -13.11 -31.94 9.78
N CYS A 69 -13.71 -31.15 8.88
CA CYS A 69 -12.98 -30.35 7.91
C CYS A 69 -13.10 -28.87 8.31
N TRP A 70 -11.99 -28.14 8.24
CA TRP A 70 -11.97 -26.69 8.35
C TRP A 70 -11.32 -26.10 7.10
N GLU A 71 -11.73 -24.87 6.77
CA GLU A 71 -11.17 -24.13 5.65
C GLU A 71 -9.83 -23.51 6.06
N ILE A 72 -8.80 -23.70 5.24
CA ILE A 72 -7.47 -23.14 5.41
C ILE A 72 -7.42 -21.83 4.63
N SER A 73 -7.31 -20.69 5.32
CA SER A 73 -7.13 -19.39 4.66
C SER A 73 -5.73 -19.22 4.07
N TYR A 74 -5.57 -18.37 3.05
CA TYR A 74 -4.24 -18.06 2.51
C TYR A 74 -3.27 -17.58 3.59
N ALA A 75 -3.75 -16.82 4.58
CA ALA A 75 -2.95 -16.30 5.68
C ALA A 75 -2.24 -17.39 6.50
N SER A 76 -2.87 -18.57 6.66
CA SER A 76 -2.28 -19.69 7.41
C SER A 76 -1.01 -20.25 6.73
N THR A 77 -0.85 -20.04 5.43
CA THR A 77 0.30 -20.54 4.65
C THR A 77 1.54 -19.66 4.76
N TRP A 78 1.43 -18.45 5.32
CA TRP A 78 2.53 -17.47 5.37
C TRP A 78 3.65 -17.85 6.35
N GLY A 79 3.35 -18.68 7.35
CA GLY A 79 4.24 -18.91 8.49
C GLY A 79 4.58 -17.63 9.26
N LEU A 80 5.54 -17.71 10.17
CA LEU A 80 5.93 -16.56 11.01
C LEU A 80 6.55 -15.42 10.19
N GLN A 81 7.48 -15.74 9.29
CA GLN A 81 8.19 -14.74 8.48
C GLN A 81 7.22 -13.99 7.56
N GLY A 82 6.36 -14.69 6.82
CA GLY A 82 5.39 -14.05 5.94
C GLY A 82 4.42 -13.17 6.71
N SER A 83 3.95 -13.62 7.87
CA SER A 83 3.07 -12.83 8.75
C SER A 83 3.71 -11.52 9.19
N VAL A 84 4.99 -11.54 9.59
CA VAL A 84 5.73 -10.32 9.96
C VAL A 84 5.88 -9.38 8.78
N MET A 85 6.19 -9.88 7.59
CA MET A 85 6.35 -9.04 6.40
C MET A 85 5.03 -8.40 5.95
N VAL A 86 3.93 -9.15 5.99
CA VAL A 86 2.59 -8.61 5.72
C VAL A 86 2.22 -7.54 6.74
N ALA A 87 2.45 -7.79 8.04
CA ALA A 87 2.20 -6.80 9.08
C ALA A 87 3.00 -5.50 8.84
N LEU A 88 4.28 -5.61 8.46
CA LEU A 88 5.11 -4.45 8.11
C LEU A 88 4.54 -3.70 6.90
N LEU A 89 4.11 -4.37 5.84
CA LEU A 89 3.52 -3.71 4.68
C LEU A 89 2.22 -2.99 5.02
N VAL A 90 1.35 -3.62 5.81
CA VAL A 90 0.11 -3.00 6.28
C VAL A 90 0.43 -1.75 7.10
N LEU A 91 1.38 -1.82 8.04
CA LEU A 91 1.80 -0.67 8.82
C LEU A 91 2.42 0.45 7.96
N LEU A 92 3.32 0.10 7.04
CA LEU A 92 3.92 1.07 6.12
C LEU A 92 2.86 1.71 5.21
N SER A 93 1.81 0.97 4.84
CA SER A 93 0.73 1.49 4.00
C SER A 93 -0.09 2.58 4.69
N LEU A 94 -0.06 2.65 6.03
CA LEU A 94 -0.70 3.70 6.82
C LEU A 94 0.15 4.99 6.89
N ALA A 95 1.43 4.95 6.51
CA ALA A 95 2.33 6.10 6.64
C ALA A 95 1.88 7.34 5.84
N PRO A 96 1.28 7.23 4.63
CA PRO A 96 0.66 8.36 3.95
C PRO A 96 -0.45 9.05 4.75
N LEU A 97 -1.27 8.30 5.50
CA LEU A 97 -2.27 8.89 6.39
C LEU A 97 -1.59 9.65 7.54
N LEU A 98 -0.56 9.04 8.13
CA LEU A 98 0.22 9.71 9.18
C LEU A 98 0.85 11.01 8.67
N SER A 99 1.39 11.01 7.44
CA SER A 99 1.93 12.19 6.75
C SER A 99 0.89 13.32 6.63
N VAL A 100 -0.37 12.99 6.33
CA VAL A 100 -1.47 13.98 6.31
C VAL A 100 -1.78 14.49 7.71
N LEU A 101 -1.83 13.62 8.72
CA LEU A 101 -2.14 14.00 10.11
C LEU A 101 -1.08 14.95 10.69
N ILE A 102 0.20 14.60 10.55
CA ILE A 102 1.31 15.39 11.10
C ILE A 102 1.79 16.49 10.15
N HIS A 103 1.20 16.60 8.96
CA HIS A 103 1.56 17.55 7.90
C HIS A 103 3.04 17.50 7.50
N ARG A 104 3.69 16.32 7.59
CA ARG A 104 5.10 16.11 7.20
C ARG A 104 5.20 15.03 6.14
N ARG A 105 6.03 15.24 5.12
CA ARG A 105 6.27 14.26 4.04
C ARG A 105 7.03 13.01 4.50
N ALA A 106 7.81 13.11 5.57
CA ALA A 106 8.76 12.08 5.98
C ALA A 106 8.15 10.66 6.09
N PRO A 107 6.97 10.43 6.73
CA PRO A 107 6.40 9.09 6.84
C PRO A 107 6.09 8.46 5.48
N ALA A 108 5.50 9.23 4.56
CA ALA A 108 5.17 8.73 3.22
C ALA A 108 6.43 8.39 2.40
N VAL A 109 7.47 9.22 2.50
CA VAL A 109 8.76 8.97 1.84
C VAL A 109 9.43 7.72 2.41
N VAL A 110 9.45 7.57 3.74
CA VAL A 110 10.01 6.39 4.39
C VAL A 110 9.29 5.13 3.93
N ALA A 111 7.95 5.14 3.86
CA ALA A 111 7.18 4.00 3.37
C ALA A 111 7.45 3.68 1.89
N ALA A 112 7.55 4.71 1.03
CA ALA A 112 7.86 4.52 -0.38
C ALA A 112 9.22 3.85 -0.63
N ILE A 113 10.19 4.06 0.27
CA ILE A 113 11.53 3.46 0.22
C ILE A 113 11.56 2.10 0.93
N ALA A 114 10.90 1.97 2.09
CA ALA A 114 10.95 0.77 2.91
C ALA A 114 10.17 -0.40 2.29
N MET A 115 9.02 -0.16 1.67
CA MET A 115 8.21 -1.23 1.06
C MET A 115 8.97 -2.05 -0.01
N PRO A 116 9.71 -1.45 -0.95
CA PRO A 116 10.57 -2.19 -1.88
C PRO A 116 11.61 -3.08 -1.18
N LEU A 117 12.18 -2.62 -0.06
CA LEU A 117 13.12 -3.42 0.72
C LEU A 117 12.43 -4.63 1.34
N VAL A 118 11.20 -4.47 1.83
CA VAL A 118 10.37 -5.58 2.33
C VAL A 118 10.02 -6.55 1.20
N PHE A 119 9.66 -6.05 0.01
CA PHE A 119 9.43 -6.88 -1.18
C PHE A 119 10.66 -7.69 -1.57
N ALA A 120 11.86 -7.10 -1.49
CA ALA A 120 13.11 -7.79 -1.84
C ALA A 120 13.38 -9.01 -0.94
N VAL A 121 12.93 -8.99 0.31
CA VAL A 121 13.11 -10.11 1.26
C VAL A 121 12.13 -11.26 0.99
N TYR A 122 10.92 -10.96 0.50
CA TYR A 122 9.86 -11.97 0.33
C TYR A 122 8.95 -11.67 -0.87
N LEU A 123 9.53 -11.69 -2.07
CA LEU A 123 8.86 -11.27 -3.30
C LEU A 123 7.58 -12.06 -3.66
N PRO A 124 7.58 -13.42 -3.65
CA PRO A 124 6.44 -14.19 -4.16
C PRO A 124 5.16 -13.99 -3.35
N GLY A 125 5.27 -13.87 -2.02
CA GLY A 125 4.12 -13.73 -1.14
C GLY A 125 3.60 -12.30 -1.00
N LEU A 126 4.36 -11.29 -1.42
CA LEU A 126 4.02 -9.88 -1.20
C LEU A 126 3.64 -9.11 -2.46
N TRP A 127 3.73 -9.76 -3.63
CA TRP A 127 3.32 -9.18 -4.91
C TRP A 127 1.94 -8.51 -4.89
N PRO A 128 0.90 -9.07 -4.22
CA PRO A 128 -0.42 -8.45 -4.17
C PRO A 128 -0.44 -7.04 -3.58
N TRP A 129 0.56 -6.66 -2.77
CA TRP A 129 0.68 -5.33 -2.15
C TRP A 129 1.43 -4.30 -3.02
N ALA A 130 1.93 -4.67 -4.20
CA ALA A 130 2.61 -3.73 -5.10
C ALA A 130 1.77 -2.47 -5.44
N PRO A 131 0.44 -2.55 -5.64
CA PRO A 131 -0.39 -1.36 -5.84
C PRO A 131 -0.45 -0.45 -4.61
N ALA A 132 -0.43 -1.00 -3.39
CA ALA A 132 -0.37 -0.20 -2.16
C ALA A 132 0.94 0.59 -2.06
N TRP A 133 2.06 -0.01 -2.49
CA TRP A 133 3.33 0.69 -2.61
C TRP A 133 3.28 1.81 -3.64
N ALA A 134 2.73 1.56 -4.82
CA ALA A 134 2.56 2.58 -5.86
C ALA A 134 1.75 3.78 -5.34
N ALA A 135 0.68 3.52 -4.57
CA ALA A 135 -0.09 4.56 -3.90
C ALA A 135 0.74 5.35 -2.87
N ALA A 136 1.53 4.67 -2.03
CA ALA A 136 2.42 5.32 -1.06
C ALA A 136 3.48 6.20 -1.75
N LEU A 137 4.05 5.74 -2.87
CA LEU A 137 4.96 6.54 -3.69
C LEU A 137 4.28 7.78 -4.28
N GLY A 138 3.09 7.62 -4.86
CA GLY A 138 2.30 8.74 -5.36
C GLY A 138 1.98 9.76 -4.27
N ALA A 139 1.62 9.29 -3.08
CA ALA A 139 1.37 10.15 -1.91
C ALA A 139 2.65 10.87 -1.43
N ALA A 140 3.80 10.20 -1.46
CA ALA A 140 5.10 10.80 -1.11
C ALA A 140 5.47 11.95 -2.08
N ILE A 141 5.22 11.75 -3.38
CA ILE A 141 5.46 12.77 -4.43
C ILE A 141 4.48 13.94 -4.30
N ALA A 142 3.20 13.65 -4.08
CA ALA A 142 2.15 14.65 -3.93
C ALA A 142 2.35 15.52 -2.66
N GLY A 143 2.83 14.90 -1.59
CA GLY A 143 3.01 15.51 -0.28
C GLY A 143 1.68 15.76 0.46
N PRO A 144 1.75 16.15 1.75
CA PRO A 144 0.55 16.43 2.53
C PRO A 144 -0.17 17.69 1.99
N PRO A 145 -1.49 17.79 2.16
CA PRO A 145 -2.23 19.01 1.85
C PRO A 145 -1.73 20.15 2.77
N SER A 146 -1.21 21.23 2.18
CA SER A 146 -0.82 22.43 2.93
C SER A 146 -2.06 23.18 3.41
N ARG A 147 -2.01 23.77 4.62
CA ARG A 147 -3.05 24.68 5.11
C ARG A 147 -2.95 26.09 4.49
N GLU A 148 -1.86 26.39 3.81
CA GLU A 148 -1.59 27.69 3.20
C GLU A 148 -2.30 27.84 1.86
N ALA A 149 -3.59 28.16 1.92
CA ALA A 149 -4.33 28.75 0.81
C ALA A 149 -5.34 29.81 1.29
N SER A 150 -5.11 30.40 2.47
CA SER A 150 -5.87 31.53 3.01
C SER A 150 -4.95 32.65 3.50
N ALA A 151 -3.87 32.89 2.75
CA ALA A 151 -2.97 34.04 2.93
C ALA A 151 -2.61 34.65 1.56
N LYS A 152 -3.57 34.69 0.64
CA LYS A 152 -3.45 35.49 -0.58
C LYS A 152 -4.24 36.78 -0.35
N ASP A 153 -3.49 37.83 -0.02
CA ASP A 153 -3.79 39.28 -0.06
C ASP A 153 -5.25 39.76 0.05
N PRO A 154 -5.55 40.57 1.08
CA PRO A 154 -6.37 41.76 0.91
C PRO A 154 -5.46 43.00 0.98
N ALA A 155 -5.31 43.69 -0.14
CA ALA A 155 -4.76 45.06 -0.27
C ALA A 155 -3.26 45.22 0.04
N GLY A 156 -2.44 45.73 -0.88
CA GLY A 156 -2.62 47.10 -1.36
C GLY A 156 -2.12 48.10 -0.32
N LEU A 157 -0.80 48.26 -0.18
CA LEU A 157 -0.22 49.49 0.36
C LEU A 157 1.04 49.83 -0.43
N ARG A 158 0.81 50.54 -1.54
CA ARG A 158 1.80 51.49 -2.06
C ARG A 158 1.73 52.70 -1.13
N VAL A 159 2.84 53.02 -0.47
CA VAL A 159 3.27 54.40 -0.18
C VAL A 159 4.77 54.42 -0.38
#